data_AF-A0A4Y0BI62-F1
#
_entry.id   AF-A0A4Y0BI62-F1
#
_cell.length_a   1.000
_cell.length_b   1.000
_cell.length_c   1.000
_cell.angle_alpha   90.00
_cell.angle_beta   90.00
_cell.angle_gamma   90.00
#
_symmetry.space_group_name_H-M   'P 1'
#
loop_
_entity.id
_entity.type
_entity.pdbx_description
1 polymer ?
#
loop_
_entity_poly.entity_id
_entity_poly.type
_entity_poly.pdbx_seq_one_letter_code
_entity_poly.pdbx_strand_id
1 'polypeptide(L)'
;MENRNKIFLLLVVQCLLVGIGANPTGSKESFISQHTAQCGYEGCPIVKENMLNVHLVAHTHDDVGWLKTVDQYYYGSRSSIQKAGVQYILDSVIQELLKDSTRRFIFVESAFMQKWYT
;
A
#
# COMPACT_ATOMS: atom_id res chain seq x y z
N MET A 1 30.42 -21.13 54.60
CA MET A 1 29.27 -20.40 54.01
C MET A 1 29.70 -19.23 53.11
N GLU A 2 30.94 -18.75 53.24
CA GLU A 2 31.46 -17.58 52.53
C GLU A 2 31.72 -17.78 51.02
N ASN A 3 32.08 -19.00 50.59
CA ASN A 3 32.43 -19.26 49.18
C ASN A 3 31.22 -19.41 48.24
N ARG A 4 30.05 -19.81 48.78
CA ARG A 4 28.80 -19.90 48.00
C ARG A 4 28.25 -18.52 47.66
N ASN A 5 28.42 -17.54 48.55
CA ASN A 5 28.00 -16.16 48.32
C ASN A 5 28.90 -15.47 47.29
N LYS A 6 30.20 -15.78 47.23
CA LYS A 6 31.13 -15.24 46.22
C LYS A 6 30.83 -15.77 44.82
N ILE A 7 30.50 -17.06 44.70
CA ILE A 7 30.09 -17.67 43.43
C ILE A 7 28.75 -17.09 42.96
N PHE A 8 27.80 -16.89 43.88
CA PHE A 8 26.52 -16.25 43.56
C PHE A 8 26.71 -14.79 43.13
N LEU A 9 27.59 -14.04 43.80
CA LEU A 9 27.93 -12.67 43.40
C LEU A 9 28.60 -12.62 42.03
N LEU A 10 29.52 -13.56 41.73
CA LEU A 10 30.16 -13.67 40.42
C LEU A 10 29.15 -13.95 39.31
N LEU A 11 28.20 -14.87 39.53
CA LEU A 11 27.16 -15.21 38.55
C LEU A 11 26.18 -14.04 38.32
N VAL A 12 25.84 -13.28 39.36
CA VAL A 12 24.98 -12.08 39.24
C VAL A 12 25.70 -10.94 38.50
N VAL A 13 26.99 -10.72 38.77
CA VAL A 13 27.82 -9.73 38.06
C VAL A 13 27.99 -10.13 36.59
N GLN A 14 28.14 -11.43 36.29
CA GLN A 14 28.25 -11.92 34.92
C GLN A 14 26.94 -11.74 34.13
N CYS A 15 25.77 -11.95 34.77
CA CYS A 15 24.47 -11.63 34.16
C CYS A 15 24.26 -10.13 33.93
N LEU A 16 24.75 -9.26 34.82
CA LEU A 16 24.66 -7.80 34.65
C LEU A 16 25.60 -7.26 33.56
N LEU A 17 26.77 -7.87 33.37
CA LEU A 17 27.72 -7.49 32.30
C LEU A 17 27.33 -8.04 30.92
N VAL A 18 26.60 -9.15 30.85
CA VAL A 18 26.14 -9.74 29.57
C VAL A 18 24.75 -9.25 29.15
N GLY A 19 24.03 -8.53 30.03
CA GLY A 19 22.68 -8.00 29.78
C GLY A 19 22.57 -6.79 28.84
N ILE A 20 23.68 -6.25 28.34
CA ILE A 20 23.71 -5.12 27.40
C ILE A 20 24.25 -5.62 26.06
N GLY A 21 23.44 -6.38 25.32
CA GLY A 21 23.92 -6.94 24.06
C GLY A 21 22.93 -7.75 23.24
N ALA A 22 21.61 -7.61 23.48
CA ALA A 22 20.62 -8.06 22.52
C ALA A 22 20.18 -6.84 21.70
N ASN A 23 20.95 -6.50 20.67
CA ASN A 23 20.43 -5.68 19.58
C ASN A 23 19.42 -6.56 18.83
N PRO A 24 18.11 -6.24 18.81
CA PRO A 24 17.21 -6.89 17.89
C PRO A 24 17.64 -6.50 16.48
N THR A 25 18.47 -7.34 15.85
CA THR A 25 18.76 -7.31 14.42
C THR A 25 17.49 -7.75 13.69
N GLY A 26 16.51 -6.84 13.61
CA GLY A 26 15.18 -7.22 13.12
C GLY A 26 14.20 -6.10 12.89
N SER A 27 14.36 -4.92 13.51
CA SER A 27 13.69 -3.74 12.98
C SER A 27 14.55 -3.23 11.82
N LYS A 28 14.20 -3.62 10.59
CA LYS A 28 14.48 -2.71 9.47
C LYS A 28 13.95 -1.37 9.93
N GLU A 29 14.81 -0.35 10.02
CA GLU A 29 14.31 1.01 9.98
C GLU A 29 13.43 1.04 8.74
N SER A 30 12.11 1.04 8.94
CA SER A 30 11.23 1.54 7.92
C SER A 30 11.66 2.99 7.82
N PHE A 31 12.55 3.28 6.88
CA PHE A 31 12.65 4.57 6.27
C PHE A 31 11.24 4.83 5.73
N ILE A 32 10.38 5.38 6.59
CA ILE A 32 9.26 6.17 6.16
C ILE A 32 9.97 7.39 5.57
N SER A 33 10.45 7.22 4.33
CA SER A 33 10.57 8.35 3.43
C SER A 33 9.20 8.97 3.47
N GLN A 34 9.09 10.12 4.14
CA GLN A 34 8.00 11.04 3.90
C GLN A 34 8.13 11.39 2.42
N HIS A 35 7.56 10.55 1.56
CA HIS A 35 7.34 10.88 0.18
C HIS A 35 6.32 12.00 0.23
N THR A 36 6.84 13.23 0.25
CA THR A 36 6.07 14.38 -0.23
C THR A 36 5.53 13.97 -1.59
N ALA A 37 4.21 14.04 -1.75
CA ALA A 37 3.56 13.66 -3.00
C ALA A 37 4.17 14.53 -4.12
N GLN A 38 5.11 13.95 -4.87
CA GLN A 38 5.79 14.61 -5.96
C GLN A 38 4.91 14.50 -7.19
N CYS A 39 4.42 15.65 -7.65
CA CYS A 39 3.73 15.77 -8.93
C CYS A 39 4.75 15.80 -10.07
N GLY A 40 4.32 15.51 -11.30
CA GLY A 40 5.18 15.58 -12.48
C GLY A 40 6.01 14.31 -12.71
N TYR A 41 7.11 14.45 -13.44
CA TYR A 41 8.00 13.34 -13.77
C TYR A 41 8.72 12.79 -12.53
N GLU A 42 8.84 13.61 -11.50
CA GLU A 42 9.41 13.29 -10.20
C GLU A 42 8.59 12.23 -9.46
N GLY A 43 7.31 12.07 -9.79
CA GLY A 43 6.43 11.04 -9.24
C GLY A 43 6.47 9.69 -9.98
N CYS A 44 7.23 9.59 -11.09
CA CYS A 44 7.33 8.35 -11.87
C CYS A 44 8.11 7.25 -11.13
N PRO A 45 7.74 5.96 -11.31
CA PRO A 45 8.51 4.85 -10.74
C PRO A 45 9.95 4.82 -11.25
N ILE A 46 10.88 4.48 -10.36
CA ILE A 46 12.30 4.33 -10.71
C ILE A 46 12.48 3.07 -11.56
N VAL A 47 13.11 3.23 -12.71
CA VAL A 47 13.49 2.13 -13.62
C VAL A 47 14.86 1.57 -13.28
N LYS A 48 15.12 0.32 -13.66
CA LYS A 48 16.44 -0.31 -13.57
C LYS A 48 17.15 -0.21 -14.91
N GLU A 49 18.29 0.47 -14.94
CA GLU A 49 19.15 0.55 -16.12
C GLU A 49 19.67 -0.85 -16.51
N ASN A 50 19.89 -1.06 -17.82
CA ASN A 50 20.39 -2.32 -18.38
C ASN A 50 19.51 -3.55 -18.08
N MET A 51 18.24 -3.34 -17.73
CA MET A 51 17.24 -4.39 -17.55
C MET A 51 15.99 -4.07 -18.38
N LEU A 52 15.22 -5.11 -18.71
CA LEU A 52 13.86 -4.91 -19.21
C LEU A 52 12.98 -4.38 -18.07
N ASN A 53 12.38 -3.21 -18.27
CA ASN A 53 11.42 -2.63 -17.34
C ASN A 53 10.01 -2.92 -17.84
N VAL A 54 9.22 -3.66 -17.05
CA VAL A 54 7.82 -3.95 -17.35
C VAL A 54 6.95 -3.06 -16.47
N HIS A 55 6.20 -2.16 -17.09
CA HIS A 55 5.30 -1.25 -16.39
C HIS A 55 3.90 -1.86 -16.34
N LEU A 56 3.45 -2.20 -15.14
CA LEU A 56 2.07 -2.66 -14.91
C LEU A 56 1.17 -1.44 -14.73
N VAL A 57 0.25 -1.24 -15.67
CA VAL A 57 -0.69 -0.12 -15.66
C VAL A 57 -2.08 -0.65 -15.31
N ALA A 58 -2.43 -0.60 -14.02
CA ALA A 58 -3.77 -0.98 -13.58
C ALA A 58 -4.79 0.09 -14.00
N HIS A 59 -5.89 -0.34 -14.61
CA HIS A 59 -6.95 0.53 -15.11
C HIS A 59 -8.30 -0.18 -15.10
N THR A 60 -9.38 0.58 -15.28
CA THR A 60 -10.70 0.09 -15.65
C THR A 60 -11.14 0.77 -16.95
N HIS A 61 -12.08 0.16 -17.66
CA HIS A 61 -12.72 0.77 -18.83
C HIS A 61 -14.21 0.84 -18.55
N ASP A 62 -14.68 2.05 -18.25
CA ASP A 62 -16.02 2.27 -17.71
C ASP A 62 -16.86 3.05 -18.73
N ASP A 63 -17.49 2.33 -19.67
CA ASP A 63 -18.32 2.93 -20.72
C ASP A 63 -19.39 3.88 -20.14
N VAL A 64 -19.37 5.14 -20.57
CA VAL A 64 -20.36 6.17 -20.19
C VAL A 64 -21.66 5.99 -20.99
N GLY A 65 -22.25 4.80 -20.86
CA GLY A 65 -23.37 4.33 -21.65
C GLY A 65 -22.93 3.44 -22.80
N TRP A 66 -23.45 2.21 -22.82
CA TRP A 66 -23.25 1.21 -23.88
C TRP A 66 -24.43 0.21 -23.85
N LEU A 67 -24.31 -0.89 -23.09
CA LEU A 67 -25.41 -1.84 -22.87
C LEU A 67 -26.36 -1.41 -21.76
N LYS A 68 -25.86 -0.60 -20.82
CA LYS A 68 -26.62 0.01 -19.75
C LYS A 68 -26.57 1.53 -19.85
N THR A 69 -27.51 2.21 -19.21
CA THR A 69 -27.42 3.68 -19.06
C THR A 69 -26.30 4.06 -18.10
N VAL A 70 -25.87 5.32 -18.12
CA VAL A 70 -24.84 5.86 -17.22
C VAL A 70 -25.17 5.54 -15.76
N ASP A 71 -26.38 5.85 -15.28
CA ASP A 71 -26.77 5.56 -13.89
C ASP A 71 -26.83 4.07 -13.58
N GLN A 72 -27.18 3.23 -14.56
CA GLN A 72 -27.21 1.78 -14.36
C GLN A 72 -25.80 1.20 -14.25
N TYR A 73 -24.82 1.75 -14.97
CA TYR A 73 -23.41 1.45 -14.77
C TYR A 73 -22.88 2.00 -13.44
N TYR A 74 -23.24 3.23 -13.08
CA TYR A 74 -22.78 3.84 -11.84
C TYR A 74 -23.25 3.07 -10.60
N TYR A 75 -24.57 2.88 -10.48
CA TYR A 75 -25.18 2.24 -9.30
C TYR A 75 -25.10 0.71 -9.33
N GLY A 76 -24.64 0.11 -10.42
CA GLY A 76 -24.57 -1.34 -10.55
C GLY A 76 -25.94 -2.03 -10.69
N SER A 77 -26.94 -1.33 -11.22
CA SER A 77 -28.25 -1.92 -11.47
C SER A 77 -28.30 -2.67 -12.81
N ARG A 78 -29.37 -3.45 -13.01
CA ARG A 78 -29.56 -4.33 -14.18
C ARG A 78 -28.38 -5.27 -14.46
N SER A 79 -27.85 -5.87 -13.41
CA SER A 79 -26.71 -6.81 -13.48
C SER A 79 -26.96 -8.06 -14.32
N SER A 80 -28.22 -8.34 -14.67
CA SER A 80 -28.57 -9.39 -15.64
C SER A 80 -28.16 -9.05 -17.07
N ILE A 81 -28.02 -7.76 -17.43
CA ILE A 81 -27.47 -7.31 -18.72
C ILE A 81 -25.94 -7.37 -18.66
N GLN A 82 -25.37 -6.71 -17.66
CA GLN A 82 -23.92 -6.68 -17.44
C GLN A 82 -23.60 -6.40 -15.96
N LYS A 83 -22.76 -7.26 -15.38
CA LYS A 83 -22.25 -7.15 -14.00
C LYS A 83 -21.15 -6.07 -13.95
N ALA A 84 -21.56 -4.83 -13.77
CA ALA A 84 -20.65 -3.68 -13.67
C ALA A 84 -21.28 -2.61 -12.77
N GLY A 85 -20.49 -1.99 -11.90
CA GLY A 85 -20.91 -0.99 -10.91
C GLY A 85 -19.77 -0.03 -10.56
N VAL A 86 -19.72 1.15 -11.19
CA VAL A 86 -18.55 2.05 -11.14
C VAL A 86 -18.29 2.60 -9.73
N GLN A 87 -19.33 2.90 -8.95
CA GLN A 87 -19.15 3.38 -7.57
C GLN A 87 -18.31 2.40 -6.73
N TYR A 88 -18.52 1.09 -6.89
CA TYR A 88 -17.80 0.06 -6.15
C TYR A 88 -16.36 -0.10 -6.62
N ILE A 89 -16.12 0.14 -7.92
CA ILE A 89 -14.75 0.14 -8.47
C ILE A 89 -13.96 1.27 -7.80
N LEU A 90 -14.48 2.50 -7.81
CA LEU A 90 -13.81 3.64 -7.19
C LEU A 90 -13.60 3.46 -5.69
N ASP A 91 -14.62 3.01 -4.95
CA ASP A 91 -14.52 2.74 -3.51
C ASP A 91 -13.41 1.73 -3.18
N SER A 92 -13.34 0.64 -3.95
CA SER A 92 -12.33 -0.40 -3.74
C SER A 92 -10.93 0.04 -4.15
N VAL A 93 -10.79 0.76 -5.27
CA VAL A 93 -9.50 1.29 -5.73
C VAL A 93 -8.90 2.22 -4.70
N ILE A 94 -9.68 3.16 -4.16
CA ILE A 94 -9.20 4.08 -3.13
C ILE A 94 -8.71 3.33 -1.89
N GLN A 95 -9.49 2.34 -1.41
CA GLN A 95 -9.07 1.52 -0.28
C GLN A 95 -7.76 0.76 -0.56
N GLU A 96 -7.59 0.22 -1.78
CA GLU A 96 -6.37 -0.50 -2.14
C GLU A 96 -5.16 0.42 -2.33
N LEU A 97 -5.34 1.63 -2.85
CA LEU A 97 -4.27 2.62 -2.98
C LEU A 97 -3.79 3.12 -1.62
N LEU A 98 -4.70 3.28 -0.65
CA LEU A 98 -4.34 3.71 0.71
C LEU A 98 -3.53 2.65 1.50
N LYS A 99 -3.63 1.37 1.12
CA LYS A 99 -2.89 0.27 1.78
C LYS A 99 -1.42 0.23 1.41
N ASP A 100 -1.04 0.73 0.23
CA ASP A 100 0.32 0.63 -0.28
C ASP A 100 0.62 1.78 -1.25
N SER A 101 1.50 2.67 -0.82
CA SER A 101 1.90 3.88 -1.56
C SER A 101 2.67 3.60 -2.86
N THR A 102 3.04 2.34 -3.14
CA THR A 102 3.66 1.95 -4.42
C THR A 102 2.62 1.61 -5.49
N ARG A 103 1.36 1.35 -5.10
CA ARG A 103 0.28 1.04 -6.05
C ARG A 103 -0.10 2.27 -6.86
N ARG A 104 -0.51 2.02 -8.10
CA ARG A 104 -0.93 3.05 -9.06
C ARG A 104 -2.19 2.56 -9.77
N PHE A 105 -3.07 3.49 -10.10
CA PHE A 105 -4.27 3.22 -10.88
C PHE A 105 -4.56 4.44 -11.77
N ILE A 106 -4.97 4.20 -13.01
CA ILE A 106 -5.44 5.26 -13.90
C ILE A 106 -6.96 5.13 -14.10
N PHE A 107 -7.65 6.27 -14.08
CA PHE A 107 -9.09 6.37 -14.32
C PHE A 107 -9.34 7.47 -15.34
N VAL A 108 -10.23 7.25 -16.30
CA VAL A 108 -10.35 8.10 -17.50
C VAL A 108 -11.69 8.85 -17.54
N GLU A 109 -12.78 8.19 -17.17
CA GLU A 109 -14.13 8.65 -17.49
C GLU A 109 -14.65 9.69 -16.47
N SER A 110 -14.27 10.96 -16.67
CA SER A 110 -14.60 12.08 -15.78
C SER A 110 -16.09 12.21 -15.41
N ALA A 111 -17.02 11.73 -16.26
CA ALA A 111 -18.45 11.72 -15.96
C ALA A 111 -18.77 10.87 -14.71
N PHE A 112 -18.16 9.69 -14.60
CA PHE A 112 -18.31 8.85 -13.41
C PHE A 112 -17.50 9.38 -12.23
N MET A 113 -16.29 9.89 -12.48
CA MET A 113 -15.46 10.49 -11.42
C MET A 113 -16.18 11.68 -10.76
N GLN A 114 -16.78 12.56 -11.57
CA GLN A 114 -17.58 13.68 -11.07
C GLN A 114 -18.78 13.19 -10.27
N LYS A 115 -19.52 12.21 -10.79
CA LYS A 115 -20.69 11.65 -10.12
C LYS A 115 -20.36 10.96 -8.78
N TRP A 116 -19.18 10.37 -8.66
CA TRP A 116 -18.71 9.77 -7.40
C TRP A 116 -18.22 10.81 -6.38
N TYR A 117 -17.61 11.89 -6.86
CA TYR A 117 -17.06 12.93 -5.99
C TYR A 117 -18.12 13.88 -5.42
N THR A 118 -19.24 14.09 -6.12
CA THR A 118 -20.35 14.96 -5.70
C THR A 118 -21.43 14.21 -4.93
#